data_AF-A0A1X9XTJ7-F1
#
_entry.id   AF-A0A1X9XTJ7-F1
#
_cell.length_a   1.000
_cell.length_b   1.000
_cell.length_c   1.000
_cell.angle_alpha   90.00
_cell.angle_beta   90.00
_cell.angle_gamma   90.00
#
_symmetry.space_group_name_H-M   'P 1'
#
loop_
_entity.id
_entity.type
_entity.pdbx_description
1 polymer ?
#
loop_
_entity_poly.entity_id
_entity_poly.type
_entity_poly.pdbx_seq_one_letter_code
_entity_poly.pdbx_strand_id
1 'polypeptide(L)'
;NAKETGSGNPNVLVTERGVSFGYNTLVTDMRALPIMAETGCPVIFDATHSVQQPGGQGTSSGGDRRFVPVLARAAVAVGIAGL
;
A
#
# COMPACT_ATOMS: atom_id res chain seq x y z
N ASN A 1 -4.58 -17.06 6.10
CA ASN A 1 -6.01 -16.94 6.46
C ASN A 1 -6.29 -17.20 7.94
N ALA A 2 -5.71 -18.23 8.58
CA ALA A 2 -5.93 -18.46 10.02
C ALA A 2 -5.30 -17.40 10.95
N LYS A 3 -4.31 -16.62 10.47
CA LYS A 3 -3.64 -15.58 11.28
C LYS A 3 -4.45 -14.28 11.28
N GLU A 4 -5.04 -13.94 10.15
CA GLU A 4 -5.78 -12.70 9.89
C GLU A 4 -7.11 -12.71 10.64
N THR A 5 -7.84 -13.81 10.60
CA THR A 5 -9.15 -13.97 11.26
C THR A 5 -9.08 -14.84 12.53
N GLY A 6 -7.87 -15.17 13.00
CA GLY A 6 -7.66 -16.12 14.11
C GLY A 6 -8.25 -15.68 15.46
N SER A 7 -8.50 -14.39 15.63
CA SER A 7 -9.18 -13.81 16.80
C SER A 7 -10.71 -13.79 16.67
N GLY A 8 -11.28 -14.34 15.58
CA GLY A 8 -12.72 -14.40 15.35
C GLY A 8 -13.33 -13.18 14.66
N ASN A 9 -12.52 -12.18 14.27
CA ASN A 9 -13.00 -11.04 13.47
C ASN A 9 -12.84 -11.34 11.97
N PRO A 10 -13.95 -11.48 11.20
CA PRO A 10 -13.89 -11.71 9.76
C PRO A 10 -13.69 -10.41 8.94
N ASN A 11 -13.84 -9.24 9.57
CA ASN A 11 -13.78 -7.94 8.90
C ASN A 11 -12.35 -7.41 8.87
N VAL A 12 -11.53 -7.99 7.99
CA VAL A 12 -10.11 -7.63 7.82
C VAL A 12 -9.91 -6.98 6.46
N LEU A 13 -9.18 -5.87 6.43
CA LEU A 13 -8.67 -5.24 5.21
C LEU A 13 -7.15 -5.37 5.21
N VAL A 14 -6.56 -5.52 4.02
CA VAL A 14 -5.10 -5.52 3.84
C VAL A 14 -4.72 -4.34 2.95
N THR A 15 -3.76 -3.53 3.39
CA THR A 15 -3.42 -2.26 2.73
C THR A 15 -1.97 -2.24 2.27
N GLU A 16 -1.75 -2.07 0.96
CA GLU A 16 -0.43 -1.78 0.39
C GLU A 16 -0.14 -0.28 0.51
N ARG A 17 1.06 0.07 0.99
CA ARG A 17 1.44 1.46 1.29
C ARG A 17 2.90 1.79 0.98
N GLY A 18 3.55 1.00 0.12
CA GLY A 18 4.95 1.09 -0.22
C GLY A 18 5.83 0.25 0.69
N VAL A 19 6.89 -0.32 0.10
CA VAL A 19 7.96 -1.03 0.80
C VAL A 19 9.25 -0.22 0.73
N SER A 20 10.08 -0.31 1.77
CA SER A 20 11.39 0.36 1.81
C SER A 20 12.25 -0.01 0.61
N PHE A 21 12.79 1.01 -0.06
CA PHE A 21 13.70 0.85 -1.19
C PHE A 21 14.97 1.67 -0.94
N GLY A 22 15.86 1.10 -0.13
CA GLY A 22 17.00 1.85 0.41
C GLY A 22 16.57 2.89 1.44
N TYR A 23 17.35 3.96 1.57
CA TYR A 23 17.08 5.02 2.54
C TYR A 23 16.10 6.05 2.01
N ASN A 24 15.17 6.45 2.89
CA ASN A 24 14.24 7.56 2.68
C ASN A 24 13.36 7.45 1.42
N THR A 25 13.20 6.24 0.87
CA THR A 25 12.44 5.99 -0.36
C THR A 25 11.55 4.77 -0.19
N LEU A 26 10.34 4.85 -0.73
CA LEU A 26 9.42 3.73 -0.86
C LEU A 26 9.24 3.38 -2.34
N VAL A 27 9.00 2.11 -2.63
CA VAL A 27 8.54 1.62 -3.92
C VAL A 27 7.25 0.83 -3.73
N THR A 28 6.32 0.94 -4.66
CA THR A 28 5.14 0.07 -4.73
C THR A 28 5.39 -1.00 -5.79
N ASP A 29 5.45 -2.26 -5.37
CA ASP A 29 5.43 -3.38 -6.29
C ASP A 29 3.98 -3.76 -6.61
N MET A 30 3.51 -3.46 -7.81
CA MET A 30 2.12 -3.74 -8.20
C MET A 30 1.79 -5.24 -8.24
N ARG A 31 2.80 -6.13 -8.25
CA ARG A 31 2.59 -7.57 -8.09
C ARG A 31 2.14 -7.95 -6.68
N ALA A 32 2.42 -7.11 -5.68
CA ALA A 32 1.99 -7.35 -4.31
C ALA A 32 0.47 -7.34 -4.17
N LEU A 33 -0.25 -6.56 -4.99
CA LEU A 33 -1.71 -6.45 -4.92
C LEU A 33 -2.43 -7.80 -5.19
N PRO A 34 -2.19 -8.52 -6.30
CA PRO A 34 -2.79 -9.84 -6.51
C PRO A 34 -2.27 -10.89 -5.51
N ILE A 35 -1.01 -10.80 -5.06
CA ILE A 35 -0.46 -11.70 -4.03
C ILE A 35 -1.19 -11.50 -2.69
N MET A 36 -1.43 -10.24 -2.29
CA MET A 36 -2.20 -9.92 -1.09
C MET A 36 -3.66 -10.37 -1.20
N ALA A 37 -4.24 -10.36 -2.41
CA ALA A 37 -5.60 -10.85 -2.63
C ALA A 37 -5.74 -12.36 -2.35
N GLU A 38 -4.66 -13.15 -2.40
CA GLU A 38 -4.67 -14.58 -2.03
C GLU A 38 -5.03 -14.80 -0.55
N THR A 39 -4.92 -13.76 0.30
CA THR A 39 -5.41 -13.79 1.69
C THR A 39 -6.94 -13.88 1.79
N GLY A 40 -7.66 -13.62 0.69
CA GLY A 40 -9.12 -13.53 0.67
C GLY A 40 -9.68 -12.26 1.31
N CYS A 41 -8.82 -11.36 1.81
CA CYS A 41 -9.23 -10.07 2.36
C CYS A 41 -9.30 -9.00 1.25
N PRO A 42 -10.21 -8.01 1.35
CA PRO A 42 -10.20 -6.88 0.44
C PRO A 42 -8.87 -6.12 0.51
N VAL A 43 -8.27 -5.87 -0.67
CA VAL A 43 -7.01 -5.15 -0.81
C VAL A 43 -7.28 -3.66 -1.01
N ILE A 44 -6.66 -2.83 -0.18
CA ILE A 44 -6.69 -1.36 -0.26
C ILE A 44 -5.31 -0.86 -0.69
N PHE A 45 -5.25 0.24 -1.44
CA PHE A 45 -3.98 0.87 -1.82
C PHE A 45 -3.88 2.31 -1.31
N ASP A 46 -3.03 2.54 -0.31
CA ASP A 46 -2.74 3.87 0.23
C ASP A 46 -1.81 4.63 -0.70
N ALA A 47 -2.41 5.32 -1.67
CA ALA A 47 -1.67 6.08 -2.68
C ALA A 47 -0.88 7.26 -2.08
N THR A 48 -1.34 7.82 -0.96
CA THR A 48 -0.72 9.01 -0.36
C THR A 48 0.56 8.70 0.40
N HIS A 49 0.60 7.58 1.12
CA HIS A 49 1.81 7.17 1.82
C HIS A 49 2.77 6.38 0.93
N SER A 50 2.29 5.74 -0.13
CA SER A 50 3.14 5.06 -1.13
C SER A 50 4.12 6.01 -1.84
N VAL A 51 3.85 7.32 -1.85
CA VAL A 51 4.75 8.35 -2.41
C VAL A 51 5.58 9.09 -1.35
N GLN A 52 5.53 8.63 -0.10
CA GLN A 52 6.24 9.26 1.01
C GLN A 52 7.75 9.05 0.84
N GLN A 53 8.51 10.05 1.29
CA GLN A 53 9.96 9.95 1.48
C GLN A 53 10.21 9.99 2.99
N PRO A 54 10.25 8.83 3.68
CA PRO A 54 10.37 8.76 5.13
C PRO A 54 11.62 9.51 5.60
N GLY A 55 11.49 10.44 6.54
CA GLY A 55 12.61 11.25 7.03
C GLY A 55 13.24 12.21 6.00
N GLY A 56 12.62 12.39 4.83
CA GLY A 56 13.15 13.22 3.74
C GLY A 56 13.26 14.72 4.04
N GLN A 57 12.69 15.20 5.16
CA GLN A 57 12.79 16.60 5.61
C GLN A 57 13.49 16.73 6.97
N GLY A 58 14.30 15.74 7.37
CA GLY A 58 15.02 15.73 8.63
C GLY A 58 14.15 15.33 9.83
N THR A 59 13.20 16.18 10.22
CA THR A 59 12.28 15.92 11.36
C THR A 59 10.88 15.44 10.95
N SER A 60 10.57 15.51 9.66
CA SER A 60 9.29 15.09 9.08
C SER A 60 9.49 14.27 7.81
N SER A 61 8.44 13.56 7.43
CA SER A 61 8.39 12.85 6.15
C SER A 61 8.03 13.80 5.01
N GLY A 62 8.80 13.73 3.93
CA GLY A 62 8.46 14.37 2.66
C GLY A 62 7.57 13.46 1.80
N GLY A 63 7.41 13.81 0.53
CA GLY A 63 6.76 12.95 -0.45
C GLY A 63 6.45 13.70 -1.74
N ASP A 64 6.33 12.97 -2.83
CA ASP A 64 6.05 13.56 -4.13
C ASP A 64 4.58 13.33 -4.53
N ARG A 65 3.74 14.27 -4.11
CA ARG A 65 2.29 14.23 -4.33
C ARG A 65 1.89 14.16 -5.80
N ARG A 66 2.77 14.54 -6.73
CA ARG A 66 2.51 14.47 -8.18
C ARG A 66 2.28 13.03 -8.64
N PHE A 67 2.82 12.05 -7.92
CA PHE A 67 2.67 10.63 -8.26
C PHE A 67 1.42 9.97 -7.64
N VAL A 68 0.71 10.60 -6.70
CA VAL A 68 -0.50 10.03 -6.08
C VAL A 68 -1.52 9.61 -7.14
N PRO A 69 -1.90 10.45 -8.13
CA PRO A 69 -2.88 10.05 -9.14
C PRO A 69 -2.38 8.94 -10.07
N VAL A 70 -1.06 8.88 -10.31
CA VAL A 70 -0.46 7.86 -11.20
C VAL A 70 -0.50 6.50 -10.52
N LEU A 71 -0.03 6.41 -9.27
CA LEU A 71 -0.04 5.15 -8.53
C LEU A 71 -1.45 4.69 -8.20
N ALA A 72 -2.36 5.61 -7.86
CA ALA A 72 -3.77 5.28 -7.65
C ALA A 72 -4.40 4.65 -8.89
N ARG A 73 -4.18 5.21 -10.09
CA ARG A 73 -4.69 4.63 -11.35
C ARG A 73 -4.06 3.26 -11.65
N ALA A 74 -2.77 3.09 -11.37
CA ALA A 74 -2.10 1.81 -11.55
C ALA A 74 -2.72 0.73 -10.65
N ALA A 75 -2.94 1.04 -9.36
CA ALA A 75 -3.55 0.10 -8.43
C ALA A 75 -5.01 -0.22 -8.80
N VAL A 76 -5.80 0.78 -9.21
CA VAL A 76 -7.16 0.55 -9.74
C VAL A 76 -7.15 -0.36 -10.96
N ALA A 77 -6.21 -0.17 -11.89
CA ALA A 77 -6.10 -1.00 -13.10
C ALA A 77 -5.71 -2.46 -12.79
N VAL A 78 -4.98 -2.70 -11.70
CA VAL A 78 -4.63 -4.05 -11.23
C VAL A 78 -5.83 -4.79 -10.62
N GLY A 79 -6.81 -4.05 -10.08
CA GLY A 79 -8.03 -4.61 -9.48
C GLY A 79 -7.96 -4.72 -7.97
N ILE A 80 -8.02 -3.58 -7.29
CA ILE A 80 -8.10 -3.46 -5.83
C ILE A 80 -9.54 -3.17 -5.37
N ALA A 81 -9.82 -3.34 -4.08
CA ALA A 81 -11.13 -3.06 -3.48
C ALA A 81 -11.33 -1.58 -3.11
N GLY A 82 -10.24 -0.81 -2.94
CA GLY A 82 -10.31 0.61 -2.60
C GLY A 82 -8.95 1.32 -2.56
N LEU A 83 -8.99 2.65 -2.48
CA LEU A 83 -7.84 3.56 -2.34
C LEU A 83 -7.80 4.18 -0.93
#